data_AF-A0A535XBB6-F1
#
_entry.id   AF-A0A535XBB6-F1
#
_cell.length_a   1.000
_cell.length_b   1.000
_cell.length_c   1.000
_cell.angle_alpha   90.00
_cell.angle_beta   90.00
_cell.angle_gamma   90.00
#
_symmetry.space_group_name_H-M   'P 1'
#
loop_
_entity.id
_entity.type
_entity.pdbx_description
1 polymer ?
#
loop_
_entity_poly.entity_id
_entity_poly.type
_entity_poly.pdbx_seq_one_letter_code
_entity_poly.pdbx_strand_id
1 'polypeptide(L)'
;MRARPATEDESRGWDGLLQQTTRPHLLQSRGWAELKSLTGWRAERYVIEDDTGRHGLAQVLRKRAVPGVEVAYAPRGPVCDEAALPEAIAALRTVLGRSLVLSLLCDPEATQSDALVARLGARGIRRSPIYVQPRRTLLMDLGQDQDAMLAAMRKKTRQYIRKAEREGVVTERTTDLARFHRLLRGVAERDRFGIHDLAYFACLAEAFGDGMHLLMARVGSEDVGALLVIRMGDRAWELFGGWSGTHTEERPFYLLKWRSLMLMKDLGVRRYDMWGLAEGDELAGVENFKLGFGGEIATWVGALETPVTSVLYPLWRFGARRRLAATA
;
A
#
# COMPACT_ATOMS: atom_id res chain seq x y z
N MET A 1 -10.95 -25.96 2.44
CA MET A 1 -10.55 -24.72 1.74
C MET A 1 -9.64 -25.04 0.55
N ARG A 2 -9.91 -24.45 -0.60
CA ARG A 2 -9.14 -24.53 -1.85
C ARG A 2 -9.00 -23.13 -2.47
N ALA A 3 -7.97 -22.94 -3.29
CA ALA A 3 -7.82 -21.75 -4.12
C ALA A 3 -8.04 -22.17 -5.57
N ARG A 4 -8.98 -21.51 -6.25
CA ARG A 4 -9.23 -21.72 -7.69
C ARG A 4 -8.95 -20.42 -8.45
N PRO A 5 -8.51 -20.48 -9.71
CA PRO A 5 -8.50 -19.29 -10.55
C PRO A 5 -9.88 -18.62 -10.57
N ALA A 6 -9.90 -17.30 -10.53
CA ALA A 6 -11.12 -16.53 -10.73
C ALA A 6 -11.64 -16.77 -12.16
N THR A 7 -12.95 -16.82 -12.33
CA THR A 7 -13.56 -16.84 -13.66
C THR A 7 -13.31 -15.52 -14.39
N GLU A 8 -13.62 -15.47 -15.68
CA GLU A 8 -13.50 -14.24 -16.46
C GLU A 8 -14.42 -13.13 -15.91
N ASP A 9 -15.64 -13.49 -15.51
CA ASP A 9 -16.61 -12.56 -14.90
C ASP A 9 -16.14 -12.06 -13.53
N GLU A 10 -15.64 -12.95 -12.67
CA GLU A 10 -15.06 -12.57 -11.38
C GLU A 10 -13.82 -11.69 -11.56
N SER A 11 -13.03 -11.95 -12.60
CA SER A 11 -11.84 -11.16 -12.94
C SER A 11 -12.21 -9.77 -13.47
N ARG A 12 -13.29 -9.65 -14.25
CA ARG A 12 -13.84 -8.35 -14.69
C ARG A 12 -14.39 -7.56 -13.51
N GLY A 13 -15.15 -8.22 -12.63
CA GLY A 13 -15.78 -7.62 -11.44
C GLY A 13 -14.91 -7.58 -10.19
N TRP A 14 -13.59 -7.83 -10.32
CA TRP A 14 -12.71 -8.15 -9.19
C TRP A 14 -12.70 -7.10 -8.07
N ASP A 15 -12.65 -5.81 -8.41
CA ASP A 15 -12.60 -4.75 -7.40
C ASP A 15 -13.92 -4.63 -6.63
N GLY A 16 -15.04 -4.95 -7.27
CA GLY A 16 -16.35 -5.09 -6.61
C GLY A 16 -16.38 -6.29 -5.67
N LEU A 17 -15.75 -7.41 -6.03
CA LEU A 17 -15.61 -8.57 -5.15
C LEU A 17 -14.70 -8.26 -3.94
N LEU A 18 -13.60 -7.54 -4.15
CA LEU A 18 -12.72 -7.08 -3.07
C LEU A 18 -13.49 -6.21 -2.07
N GLN A 19 -14.32 -5.28 -2.55
CA GLN A 19 -15.11 -4.41 -1.69
C GLN A 19 -16.14 -5.15 -0.83
N GLN A 20 -16.51 -6.39 -1.19
CA GLN A 20 -17.37 -7.26 -0.37
C GLN A 20 -16.60 -7.98 0.75
N THR A 21 -15.27 -7.86 0.80
CA THR A 21 -14.44 -8.44 1.87
C THR A 21 -14.35 -7.51 3.07
N THR A 22 -13.91 -8.03 4.21
CA THR A 22 -13.76 -7.25 5.45
C THR A 22 -12.62 -6.22 5.37
N ARG A 23 -11.61 -6.46 4.52
CA ARG A 23 -10.39 -5.63 4.42
C ARG A 23 -9.88 -5.51 2.98
N PRO A 24 -10.62 -4.88 2.06
CA PRO A 24 -10.13 -4.63 0.71
C PRO A 24 -8.82 -3.83 0.74
N HIS A 25 -7.91 -4.15 -0.18
CA HIS A 25 -6.62 -3.47 -0.27
C HIS A 25 -6.28 -3.06 -1.70
N LEU A 26 -5.80 -1.84 -1.91
CA LEU A 26 -5.51 -1.30 -3.26
C LEU A 26 -4.51 -2.18 -4.03
N LEU A 27 -3.53 -2.76 -3.34
CA LEU A 27 -2.49 -3.60 -3.95
C LEU A 27 -3.03 -4.94 -4.48
N GLN A 28 -4.26 -5.29 -4.10
CA GLN A 28 -4.97 -6.46 -4.60
C GLN A 28 -5.92 -6.11 -5.75
N SER A 29 -6.08 -4.83 -6.11
CA SER A 29 -7.02 -4.35 -7.14
C SER A 29 -6.54 -4.61 -8.58
N ARG A 30 -7.47 -4.51 -9.53
CA ARG A 30 -7.15 -4.59 -10.97
C ARG A 30 -6.17 -3.50 -11.40
N GLY A 31 -6.42 -2.27 -10.98
CA GLY A 31 -5.55 -1.13 -11.30
C GLY A 31 -4.10 -1.34 -10.86
N TRP A 32 -3.88 -1.98 -9.71
CA TRP A 32 -2.52 -2.32 -9.28
C TRP A 32 -1.85 -3.39 -10.15
N ALA A 33 -2.61 -4.38 -10.63
CA ALA A 33 -2.09 -5.38 -11.56
C ALA A 33 -1.67 -4.76 -12.90
N GLU A 34 -2.49 -3.84 -13.43
CA GLU A 34 -2.19 -3.11 -14.67
C GLU A 34 -0.88 -2.33 -14.54
N LEU A 35 -0.71 -1.61 -13.42
CA LEU A 35 0.53 -0.89 -13.10
C LEU A 35 1.75 -1.80 -13.05
N LYS A 36 1.64 -2.95 -12.37
CA LYS A 36 2.76 -3.90 -12.23
C LYS A 36 3.07 -4.62 -13.54
N SER A 37 2.13 -4.73 -14.47
CA SER A 37 2.38 -5.31 -15.80
C SER A 37 3.45 -4.56 -16.60
N LEU A 38 3.55 -3.23 -16.41
CA LEU A 38 4.57 -2.38 -17.02
C LEU A 38 6.00 -2.74 -16.59
N THR A 39 6.15 -3.42 -15.45
CA THR A 39 7.44 -3.83 -14.89
C THR A 39 7.66 -5.35 -14.95
N GLY A 40 6.94 -6.01 -15.85
CA GLY A 40 7.10 -7.43 -16.20
C GLY A 40 6.40 -8.40 -15.25
N TRP A 41 5.45 -7.93 -14.42
CA TRP A 41 4.63 -8.80 -13.59
C TRP A 41 3.36 -9.25 -14.32
N ARG A 42 3.02 -10.53 -14.21
CA ARG A 42 1.72 -11.06 -14.66
C ARG A 42 0.83 -11.29 -13.45
N ALA A 43 -0.35 -10.68 -13.41
CA ALA A 43 -1.29 -10.92 -12.33
C ALA A 43 -2.17 -12.15 -12.62
N GLU A 44 -2.35 -13.00 -11.62
CA GLU A 44 -3.32 -14.09 -11.60
C GLU A 44 -4.21 -13.92 -10.36
N ARG A 45 -5.52 -14.12 -10.52
CA ARG A 45 -6.50 -13.92 -9.45
C ARG A 45 -7.07 -15.25 -9.01
N TYR A 46 -7.24 -15.40 -7.71
CA TYR A 46 -7.72 -16.62 -7.10
C TYR A 46 -8.84 -16.34 -6.10
N VAL A 47 -9.90 -17.13 -6.18
CA VAL A 47 -10.95 -17.19 -5.18
C VAL A 47 -10.62 -18.32 -4.21
N ILE A 48 -10.64 -18.01 -2.91
CA ILE A 48 -10.39 -18.95 -1.83
C ILE A 48 -11.73 -19.32 -1.22
N GLU A 49 -12.09 -20.59 -1.29
CA GLU A 49 -13.43 -21.08 -0.97
C GLU A 49 -13.41 -22.50 -0.39
N ASP A 50 -14.53 -22.90 0.20
CA ASP A 50 -14.87 -24.30 0.49
C ASP A 50 -16.36 -24.53 0.23
N ASP A 51 -16.91 -25.64 0.73
CA ASP A 51 -18.29 -26.04 0.48
C ASP A 51 -19.31 -25.10 1.15
N THR A 52 -18.87 -24.24 2.08
CA THR A 52 -19.71 -23.24 2.76
C THR A 52 -19.70 -21.88 2.07
N GLY A 53 -18.77 -21.64 1.14
CA GLY A 53 -18.69 -20.41 0.36
C GLY A 53 -17.28 -19.84 0.24
N ARG A 54 -17.22 -18.54 -0.11
CA ARG A 54 -15.97 -17.79 -0.31
C ARG A 54 -15.43 -17.28 1.03
N HIS A 55 -14.16 -17.58 1.29
CA HIS A 55 -13.41 -17.17 2.48
C HIS A 55 -12.33 -16.14 2.20
N GLY A 56 -12.00 -15.90 0.93
CA GLY A 56 -11.03 -14.87 0.58
C GLY A 56 -10.80 -14.71 -0.90
N LEU A 57 -9.97 -13.71 -1.23
CA LEU A 57 -9.55 -13.35 -2.57
C LEU A 57 -8.04 -13.11 -2.56
N ALA A 58 -7.36 -13.44 -3.65
CA ALA A 58 -5.96 -13.10 -3.81
C ALA A 58 -5.62 -12.76 -5.25
N GLN A 59 -5.04 -11.59 -5.46
CA GLN A 59 -4.29 -11.25 -6.65
C GLN A 59 -2.81 -11.55 -6.40
N VAL A 60 -2.29 -12.52 -7.14
CA VAL A 60 -0.89 -12.96 -7.09
C VAL A 60 -0.16 -12.44 -8.31
N LEU A 61 0.85 -11.61 -8.08
CA LEU A 61 1.78 -11.13 -9.09
C LEU A 61 2.87 -12.19 -9.30
N ARG A 62 3.05 -12.61 -10.55
CA ARG A 62 4.06 -13.58 -10.95
C ARG A 62 5.10 -12.92 -11.83
N LYS A 63 6.38 -13.24 -11.58
CA LYS A 63 7.48 -12.75 -12.38
C LYS A 63 8.47 -13.85 -12.66
N ARG A 64 9.02 -13.86 -13.86
CA ARG A 64 10.05 -14.81 -14.27
C ARG A 64 11.36 -14.52 -13.51
N ALA A 65 11.88 -15.53 -12.82
CA ALA A 65 13.18 -15.45 -12.15
C ALA A 65 14.32 -15.92 -13.09
N VAL A 66 14.08 -17.03 -13.79
CA VAL A 66 14.90 -17.60 -14.87
C VAL A 66 13.96 -18.28 -15.89
N PRO A 67 14.41 -18.66 -17.10
CA PRO A 67 13.55 -19.33 -18.08
C PRO A 67 12.79 -20.53 -17.49
N GLY A 68 11.46 -20.54 -17.63
CA GLY A 68 10.59 -21.60 -17.12
C GLY A 68 10.28 -21.56 -15.62
N VAL A 69 10.92 -20.69 -14.83
CA VAL A 69 10.78 -20.65 -13.36
C VAL A 69 10.37 -19.26 -12.89
N GLU A 70 9.33 -19.19 -12.06
CA GLU A 70 8.73 -17.94 -11.60
C GLU A 70 8.79 -17.78 -10.08
N VAL A 71 8.61 -16.55 -9.63
CA VAL A 71 8.32 -16.17 -8.24
C VAL A 71 6.91 -15.60 -8.17
N ALA A 72 6.24 -15.83 -7.04
CA ALA A 72 4.89 -15.34 -6.79
C ALA A 72 4.89 -14.39 -5.59
N TYR A 73 4.14 -13.29 -5.71
CA TYR A 73 3.96 -12.29 -4.67
C TYR A 73 2.51 -11.81 -4.60
N ALA A 74 1.88 -11.92 -3.44
CA ALA A 74 0.55 -11.36 -3.19
C ALA A 74 0.67 -10.13 -2.28
N PRO A 75 0.86 -8.91 -2.83
CA PRO A 75 1.05 -7.71 -2.03
C PRO A 75 -0.20 -7.38 -1.22
N ARG A 76 -0.08 -7.33 0.11
CA ARG A 76 -1.16 -7.21 1.10
C ARG A 76 -2.26 -8.26 0.98
N GLY A 77 -1.97 -9.35 0.26
CA GLY A 77 -2.84 -10.49 0.11
C GLY A 77 -2.36 -11.71 0.90
N PRO A 78 -3.17 -12.78 1.00
CA PRO A 78 -4.56 -12.83 0.54
C PRO A 78 -5.46 -11.92 1.38
N VAL A 79 -6.55 -11.45 0.77
CA VAL A 79 -7.63 -10.73 1.45
C VAL A 79 -8.62 -11.75 1.99
N CYS A 80 -8.48 -12.07 3.26
CA CYS A 80 -9.33 -13.00 4.00
C CYS A 80 -9.35 -12.63 5.48
N ASP A 81 -10.24 -13.25 6.25
CA ASP A 81 -10.20 -13.10 7.70
C ASP A 81 -8.92 -13.70 8.29
N GLU A 82 -8.41 -13.13 9.38
CA GLU A 82 -7.16 -13.57 10.03
C GLU A 82 -7.22 -15.05 10.43
N ALA A 83 -8.41 -15.52 10.82
CA ALA A 83 -8.65 -16.91 11.17
C ALA A 83 -8.45 -17.87 9.98
N ALA A 84 -8.70 -17.42 8.75
CA ALA A 84 -8.56 -18.22 7.53
C ALA A 84 -7.16 -18.12 6.90
N LEU A 85 -6.31 -17.20 7.36
CA LEU A 85 -5.06 -16.84 6.70
C LEU A 85 -4.08 -18.02 6.48
N PRO A 86 -3.78 -18.88 7.47
CA PRO A 86 -2.88 -20.01 7.26
C PRO A 86 -3.38 -20.99 6.20
N GLU A 87 -4.68 -21.29 6.22
CA GLU A 87 -5.36 -22.17 5.26
C GLU A 87 -5.41 -21.54 3.86
N ALA A 88 -5.67 -20.23 3.77
CA ALA A 88 -5.68 -19.46 2.53
C ALA A 88 -4.31 -19.48 1.82
N ILE A 89 -3.23 -19.18 2.55
CA ILE A 89 -1.87 -19.22 1.99
C ILE A 89 -1.50 -20.66 1.58
N ALA A 90 -1.87 -21.67 2.38
CA ALA A 90 -1.64 -23.07 2.03
C ALA A 90 -2.39 -23.47 0.75
N ALA A 91 -3.63 -23.01 0.57
CA ALA A 91 -4.42 -23.25 -0.63
C ALA A 91 -3.82 -22.57 -1.87
N LEU A 92 -3.34 -21.33 -1.74
CA LEU A 92 -2.61 -20.62 -2.80
C LEU A 92 -1.32 -21.35 -3.19
N ARG A 93 -0.54 -21.82 -2.20
CA ARG A 93 0.65 -22.64 -2.45
C ARG A 93 0.31 -23.87 -3.29
N THR A 94 -0.77 -24.58 -2.94
CA THR A 94 -1.20 -25.79 -3.66
C THR A 94 -1.55 -25.50 -5.12
N VAL A 95 -2.33 -24.44 -5.40
CA VAL A 95 -2.72 -24.12 -6.79
C VAL A 95 -1.52 -23.62 -7.61
N LEU A 96 -0.61 -22.85 -7.00
CA LEU A 96 0.62 -22.37 -7.66
C LEU A 96 1.59 -23.51 -7.99
N GLY A 97 1.57 -24.61 -7.21
CA GLY A 97 2.36 -25.81 -7.43
C GLY A 97 2.03 -26.58 -8.71
N ARG A 98 0.98 -26.19 -9.46
CA ARG A 98 0.69 -26.69 -10.82
C ARG A 98 1.67 -26.16 -11.88
N SER A 99 2.58 -25.27 -11.49
CA SER A 99 3.59 -24.65 -12.34
C SER A 99 4.91 -24.48 -11.57
N LEU A 100 6.00 -24.22 -12.28
CA LEU A 100 7.33 -24.07 -11.67
C LEU A 100 7.49 -22.70 -10.98
N VAL A 101 6.87 -22.57 -9.81
CA VAL A 101 7.00 -21.41 -8.92
C VAL A 101 7.92 -21.75 -7.76
N LEU A 102 8.91 -20.91 -7.48
CA LEU A 102 9.87 -21.12 -6.40
C LEU A 102 9.21 -21.01 -5.01
N SER A 103 8.55 -19.89 -4.80
CA SER A 103 8.01 -19.46 -3.50
C SER A 103 6.85 -18.51 -3.73
N LEU A 104 5.95 -18.48 -2.75
CA LEU A 104 4.93 -17.45 -2.61
C LEU A 104 5.34 -16.54 -1.44
N LEU A 105 5.48 -15.24 -1.73
CA LEU A 105 5.59 -14.18 -0.74
C LEU A 105 4.23 -13.50 -0.55
N CYS A 106 3.85 -13.22 0.69
CA CYS A 106 2.62 -12.52 1.07
C CYS A 106 2.95 -11.53 2.19
N ASP A 107 2.29 -10.39 2.29
CA ASP A 107 2.44 -9.45 3.41
C ASP A 107 1.07 -8.89 3.87
N PRO A 108 0.13 -9.77 4.27
CA PRO A 108 -1.24 -9.41 4.59
C PRO A 108 -1.32 -8.47 5.80
N GLU A 109 -2.37 -7.65 5.84
CA GLU A 109 -2.72 -6.81 7.01
C GLU A 109 -3.38 -7.63 8.12
N ALA A 110 -2.63 -8.61 8.63
CA ALA A 110 -3.01 -9.43 9.76
C ALA A 110 -2.24 -9.01 11.01
N THR A 111 -2.94 -8.97 12.14
CA THR A 111 -2.37 -8.61 13.43
C THR A 111 -1.36 -9.65 13.86
N GLN A 112 -0.20 -9.21 14.36
CA GLN A 112 0.79 -10.13 14.90
C GLN A 112 0.31 -10.74 16.23
N SER A 113 0.24 -12.07 16.29
CA SER A 113 0.07 -12.82 17.54
C SER A 113 0.86 -14.14 17.51
N ASP A 114 1.26 -14.65 18.68
CA ASP A 114 1.97 -15.93 18.78
C ASP A 114 1.11 -17.10 18.30
N ALA A 115 -0.20 -17.04 18.56
CA ALA A 115 -1.17 -18.01 18.06
C ALA A 115 -1.20 -18.06 16.52
N LEU A 116 -1.23 -16.89 15.85
CA LEU A 116 -1.18 -16.84 14.39
C LEU A 116 0.15 -17.39 13.86
N VAL A 117 1.27 -17.01 14.47
CA VAL A 117 2.61 -17.49 14.06
C VAL A 117 2.71 -19.01 14.20
N ALA A 118 2.22 -19.60 15.28
CA ALA A 118 2.20 -21.05 15.47
C ALA A 118 1.36 -21.76 14.39
N ARG A 119 0.17 -21.25 14.08
CA ARG A 119 -0.69 -21.79 13.02
C ARG A 119 -0.08 -21.68 11.64
N LEU A 120 0.57 -20.55 11.31
CA LEU A 120 1.33 -20.37 10.07
C LEU A 120 2.47 -21.40 9.98
N GLY A 121 3.22 -21.58 11.08
CA GLY A 121 4.31 -22.55 11.19
C GLY A 121 3.85 -23.99 10.94
N ALA A 122 2.71 -24.39 11.50
CA ALA A 122 2.11 -25.71 11.29
C ALA A 122 1.76 -25.99 9.81
N ARG A 123 1.56 -24.94 9.01
CA ARG A 123 1.34 -25.05 7.55
C ARG A 123 2.63 -24.90 6.72
N GLY A 124 3.80 -24.78 7.35
CA GLY A 124 5.07 -24.57 6.67
C GLY A 124 5.22 -23.15 6.09
N ILE A 125 4.54 -22.17 6.67
CA ILE A 125 4.65 -20.75 6.32
C ILE A 125 5.55 -20.09 7.36
N ARG A 126 6.49 -19.26 6.91
CA ARG A 126 7.50 -18.64 7.76
C ARG A 126 7.55 -17.15 7.52
N ARG A 127 8.04 -16.38 8.48
CA ARG A 127 8.36 -14.97 8.22
C ARG A 127 9.52 -14.87 7.25
N SER A 128 9.38 -14.00 6.27
CA SER A 128 10.49 -13.63 5.38
C SER A 128 11.32 -12.54 6.07
N PRO A 129 12.66 -12.58 5.95
CA PRO A 129 13.52 -11.52 6.49
C PRO A 129 13.64 -10.31 5.54
N ILE A 130 12.91 -10.31 4.42
CA ILE A 130 12.77 -9.13 3.56
C ILE A 130 11.42 -8.48 3.80
N TYR A 131 11.36 -7.17 3.59
CA TYR A 131 10.14 -6.41 3.62
C TYR A 131 9.97 -5.75 2.25
N VAL A 132 8.85 -6.04 1.58
CA VAL A 132 8.45 -5.32 0.38
C VAL A 132 7.54 -4.17 0.78
N GLN A 133 6.51 -4.48 1.58
CA GLN A 133 5.66 -3.48 2.19
C GLN A 133 6.09 -3.16 3.62
N PRO A 134 5.93 -1.90 4.05
CA PRO A 134 6.12 -1.53 5.45
C PRO A 134 5.24 -2.36 6.38
N ARG A 135 5.81 -2.81 7.49
CA ARG A 135 5.09 -3.58 8.50
C ARG A 135 4.26 -2.69 9.44
N ARG A 136 4.74 -1.48 9.70
CA ARG A 136 4.06 -0.47 10.51
C ARG A 136 3.45 0.60 9.62
N THR A 137 2.18 0.92 9.84
CA THR A 137 1.51 2.06 9.21
C THR A 137 0.82 2.92 10.26
N LEU A 138 0.50 4.16 9.90
CA LEU A 138 -0.33 5.05 10.70
C LEU A 138 -1.72 5.17 10.06
N LEU A 139 -2.72 4.69 10.77
CA LEU A 139 -4.12 4.71 10.37
C LEU A 139 -4.85 5.86 11.06
N MET A 140 -5.55 6.67 10.28
CA MET A 140 -6.40 7.75 10.78
C MET A 140 -7.87 7.35 10.63
N ASP A 141 -8.64 7.48 11.72
CA ASP A 141 -10.10 7.34 11.69
C ASP A 141 -10.74 8.66 11.24
N LEU A 142 -11.18 8.71 9.99
CA LEU A 142 -11.88 9.86 9.41
C LEU A 142 -13.39 9.84 9.71
N GLY A 143 -13.89 8.83 10.43
CA GLY A 143 -15.26 8.81 10.96
C GLY A 143 -15.47 9.82 12.09
N GLN A 144 -14.42 10.17 12.82
CA GLN A 144 -14.44 11.18 13.89
C GLN A 144 -14.79 12.58 13.36
N ASP A 145 -15.38 13.43 14.20
CA ASP A 145 -15.54 14.84 13.86
C ASP A 145 -14.18 15.57 13.75
N GLN A 146 -14.16 16.72 13.07
CA GLN A 146 -12.91 17.42 12.78
C GLN A 146 -12.23 17.95 14.06
N ASP A 147 -12.99 18.32 15.08
CA ASP A 147 -12.45 18.85 16.34
C ASP A 147 -11.77 17.75 17.15
N ALA A 148 -12.36 16.56 17.20
CA ALA A 148 -11.77 15.36 17.80
C ALA A 148 -10.47 14.97 17.09
N MET A 149 -10.47 14.98 15.75
CA MET A 149 -9.26 14.72 14.96
C MET A 149 -8.15 15.74 15.28
N LEU A 150 -8.47 17.04 15.33
CA LEU A 150 -7.51 18.08 15.71
C LEU A 150 -7.01 17.87 17.15
N ALA A 151 -7.90 17.56 18.09
CA ALA A 151 -7.57 17.35 19.49
C ALA A 151 -6.57 16.18 19.68
N ALA A 152 -6.72 15.11 18.90
CA ALA A 152 -5.82 13.95 18.90
C ALA A 152 -4.40 14.27 18.37
N MET A 153 -4.23 15.33 17.58
CA MET A 153 -2.92 15.73 17.09
C MET A 153 -2.00 16.22 18.21
N ARG A 154 -0.68 16.21 17.95
CA ARG A 154 0.27 16.93 18.81
C ARG A 154 0.01 18.44 18.70
N LYS A 155 0.20 19.17 19.82
CA LYS A 155 0.01 20.64 19.90
C LYS A 155 0.73 21.38 18.77
N LYS A 156 1.98 21.00 18.50
CA LYS A 156 2.83 21.63 17.46
C LYS A 156 2.28 21.41 16.05
N THR A 157 1.72 20.23 15.75
CA THR A 157 1.06 19.94 14.47
C THR A 157 -0.12 20.87 14.23
N ARG A 158 -1.03 21.01 15.21
CA ARG A 158 -2.16 21.96 15.11
C ARG A 158 -1.68 23.39 14.91
N GLN A 159 -0.64 23.81 15.63
CA GLN A 159 -0.07 25.15 15.50
C GLN A 159 0.48 25.39 14.10
N TYR A 160 1.15 24.41 13.50
CA TYR A 160 1.69 24.50 12.14
C TYR A 160 0.61 24.50 11.06
N ILE A 161 -0.46 23.73 11.21
CA ILE A 161 -1.63 23.81 10.32
C ILE A 161 -2.20 25.23 10.32
N ARG A 162 -2.48 25.78 11.52
CA ARG A 162 -3.02 27.14 11.66
C ARG A 162 -2.04 28.22 11.21
N LYS A 163 -0.74 28.01 11.40
CA LYS A 163 0.30 28.94 10.94
C LYS A 163 0.31 28.98 9.41
N ALA A 164 0.44 27.82 8.76
CA ALA A 164 0.43 27.73 7.30
C ALA A 164 -0.78 28.43 6.66
N GLU A 165 -1.96 28.27 7.24
CA GLU A 165 -3.15 28.98 6.79
C GLU A 165 -3.05 30.51 6.94
N ARG A 166 -2.54 31.02 8.07
CA ARG A 166 -2.34 32.46 8.29
C ARG A 166 -1.25 33.07 7.42
N GLU A 167 -0.20 32.30 7.11
CA GLU A 167 0.91 32.73 6.25
C GLU A 167 0.57 32.65 4.75
N GLY A 168 -0.68 32.34 4.39
CA GLY A 168 -1.16 32.37 3.00
C GLY A 168 -0.80 31.15 2.17
N VAL A 169 -0.50 30.00 2.78
CA VAL A 169 -0.37 28.74 2.05
C VAL A 169 -1.71 28.38 1.41
N VAL A 170 -1.72 28.19 0.09
CA VAL A 170 -2.90 27.76 -0.67
C VAL A 170 -2.76 26.28 -1.02
N THR A 171 -3.81 25.49 -0.80
CA THR A 171 -3.86 24.08 -1.20
C THR A 171 -4.94 23.86 -2.24
N GLU A 172 -4.69 23.04 -3.25
CA GLU A 172 -5.66 22.73 -4.29
C GLU A 172 -5.60 21.27 -4.73
N ARG A 173 -6.73 20.76 -5.23
CA ARG A 173 -6.76 19.50 -5.98
C ARG A 173 -6.42 19.80 -7.45
N THR A 174 -5.61 18.96 -8.06
CA THR A 174 -5.24 19.10 -9.48
C THR A 174 -5.36 17.77 -10.22
N THR A 175 -5.45 17.84 -11.55
CA THR A 175 -5.25 16.70 -12.45
C THR A 175 -3.98 16.85 -13.29
N ASP A 176 -3.23 17.95 -13.10
CA ASP A 176 -1.96 18.21 -13.77
C ASP A 176 -0.85 17.29 -13.20
N LEU A 177 -0.78 16.09 -13.79
CA LEU A 177 0.24 15.09 -13.47
C LEU A 177 1.66 15.58 -13.74
N ALA A 178 1.86 16.40 -14.77
CA ALA A 178 3.19 16.90 -15.12
C ALA A 178 3.70 17.87 -14.05
N ARG A 179 2.85 18.77 -13.56
CA ARG A 179 3.16 19.68 -12.45
C ARG A 179 3.43 18.93 -11.15
N PHE A 180 2.58 17.96 -10.81
CA PHE A 180 2.80 17.07 -9.67
C PHE A 180 4.15 16.35 -9.76
N HIS A 181 4.45 15.74 -10.91
CA HIS A 181 5.68 14.97 -11.13
C HIS A 181 6.93 15.83 -11.07
N ARG A 182 6.89 17.05 -11.64
CA ARG A 182 8.02 17.99 -11.58
C ARG A 182 8.40 18.30 -10.12
N LEU A 183 7.43 18.62 -9.26
CA LEU A 183 7.71 18.89 -7.86
C LEU A 183 8.27 17.64 -7.18
N LEU A 184 7.59 16.51 -7.31
CA LEU A 184 7.95 15.29 -6.60
C LEU A 184 9.33 14.75 -7.02
N ARG A 185 9.73 14.96 -8.30
CA ARG A 185 11.07 14.66 -8.78
C ARG A 185 12.13 15.50 -8.07
N GLY A 186 11.90 16.81 -7.92
CA GLY A 186 12.82 17.67 -7.17
C GLY A 186 12.98 17.25 -5.70
N VAL A 187 11.89 16.76 -5.08
CA VAL A 187 11.95 16.17 -3.72
C VAL A 187 12.80 14.89 -3.71
N ALA A 188 12.57 14.00 -4.66
CA ALA A 188 13.28 12.73 -4.77
C ALA A 188 14.79 12.92 -5.01
N GLU A 189 15.17 13.89 -5.84
CA GLU A 189 16.57 14.26 -6.09
C GLU A 189 17.24 14.80 -4.82
N ARG A 190 16.58 15.70 -4.09
CA ARG A 190 17.10 16.26 -2.82
C ARG A 190 17.28 15.18 -1.75
N ASP A 191 16.28 14.34 -1.57
CA ASP A 191 16.24 13.33 -0.50
C ASP A 191 16.86 11.99 -0.93
N ARG A 192 17.40 11.91 -2.16
CA ARG A 192 18.12 10.78 -2.75
C ARG A 192 17.35 9.45 -2.74
N PHE A 193 16.05 9.50 -3.04
CA PHE A 193 15.24 8.31 -3.23
C PHE A 193 14.77 8.15 -4.68
N GLY A 194 14.49 6.90 -5.09
CA GLY A 194 13.99 6.62 -6.44
C GLY A 194 12.53 7.03 -6.59
N ILE A 195 12.21 7.73 -7.68
CA ILE A 195 10.84 8.06 -8.08
C ILE A 195 10.54 7.45 -9.45
N HIS A 196 9.29 7.01 -9.63
CA HIS A 196 8.84 6.53 -10.92
C HIS A 196 8.73 7.67 -11.96
N ASP A 197 8.73 7.31 -13.24
CA ASP A 197 8.55 8.28 -14.32
C ASP A 197 7.10 8.78 -14.41
N LEU A 198 6.87 9.78 -15.28
CA LEU A 198 5.53 10.33 -15.48
C LEU A 198 4.54 9.29 -16.04
N ALA A 199 5.02 8.33 -16.84
CA ALA A 199 4.18 7.28 -17.43
C ALA A 199 3.57 6.38 -16.34
N TYR A 200 4.33 6.04 -15.30
CA TYR A 200 3.82 5.32 -14.14
C TYR A 200 2.64 6.05 -13.46
N PHE A 201 2.75 7.38 -13.28
CA PHE A 201 1.67 8.17 -12.69
C PHE A 201 0.47 8.34 -13.62
N ALA A 202 0.70 8.40 -14.94
CA ALA A 202 -0.38 8.37 -15.92
C ALA A 202 -1.16 7.06 -15.88
N CYS A 203 -0.47 5.91 -15.78
CA CYS A 203 -1.11 4.62 -15.62
C CYS A 203 -1.87 4.50 -14.28
N LEU A 204 -1.36 5.09 -13.19
CA LEU A 204 -2.14 5.19 -11.94
C LEU A 204 -3.43 6.01 -12.13
N ALA A 205 -3.36 7.13 -12.85
CA ALA A 205 -4.53 7.97 -13.11
C ALA A 205 -5.57 7.24 -13.97
N GLU A 206 -5.14 6.50 -14.99
CA GLU A 206 -6.02 5.66 -15.81
C GLU A 206 -6.65 4.52 -14.99
N ALA A 207 -5.84 3.83 -14.18
CA ALA A 207 -6.25 2.68 -13.40
C ALA A 207 -7.27 3.01 -12.28
N PHE A 208 -7.15 4.19 -11.67
CA PHE A 208 -7.95 4.56 -10.50
C PHE A 208 -8.94 5.70 -10.76
N GLY A 209 -8.82 6.44 -11.87
CA GLY A 209 -9.75 7.50 -12.25
C GLY A 209 -10.07 8.46 -11.11
N ASP A 210 -11.37 8.60 -10.79
CA ASP A 210 -11.89 9.45 -9.70
C ASP A 210 -11.50 8.97 -8.29
N GLY A 211 -10.87 7.81 -8.17
CA GLY A 211 -10.24 7.33 -6.93
C GLY A 211 -8.84 7.89 -6.71
N MET A 212 -8.18 8.46 -7.72
CA MET A 212 -6.87 9.08 -7.59
C MET A 212 -7.01 10.59 -7.31
N HIS A 213 -6.33 11.04 -6.26
CA HIS A 213 -6.40 12.43 -5.82
C HIS A 213 -4.99 13.01 -5.69
N LEU A 214 -4.70 14.02 -6.51
CA LEU A 214 -3.49 14.83 -6.42
C LEU A 214 -3.81 16.13 -5.71
N LEU A 215 -3.06 16.44 -4.66
CA LEU A 215 -3.14 17.70 -3.95
C LEU A 215 -1.80 18.41 -4.02
N MET A 216 -1.84 19.70 -4.28
CA MET A 216 -0.67 20.58 -4.32
C MET A 216 -0.80 21.68 -3.28
N ALA A 217 0.32 22.12 -2.72
CA ALA A 217 0.41 23.33 -1.91
C ALA A 217 1.28 24.37 -2.59
N ARG A 218 0.88 25.63 -2.47
CA ARG A 218 1.57 26.80 -3.01
C ARG A 218 1.81 27.87 -1.95
N VAL A 219 2.92 28.59 -2.10
CA VAL A 219 3.18 29.85 -1.41
C VAL A 219 3.47 30.90 -2.49
N GLY A 220 2.62 31.93 -2.58
CA GLY A 220 2.63 32.84 -3.72
C GLY A 220 2.37 32.09 -5.04
N SER A 221 3.31 32.17 -5.98
CA SER A 221 3.26 31.46 -7.27
C SER A 221 4.02 30.13 -7.29
N GLU A 222 4.73 29.77 -6.22
CA GLU A 222 5.61 28.60 -6.17
C GLU A 222 4.87 27.36 -5.68
N ASP A 223 5.07 26.23 -6.38
CA ASP A 223 4.67 24.91 -5.90
C ASP A 223 5.65 24.41 -4.85
N VAL A 224 5.14 24.11 -3.66
CA VAL A 224 5.98 23.76 -2.51
C VAL A 224 5.63 22.40 -1.91
N GLY A 225 4.45 21.85 -2.16
CA GLY A 225 4.04 20.53 -1.65
C GLY A 225 3.20 19.75 -2.65
N ALA A 226 3.37 18.43 -2.67
CA ALA A 226 2.60 17.50 -3.47
C ALA A 226 2.21 16.27 -2.66
N LEU A 227 1.00 15.76 -2.89
CA LEU A 227 0.48 14.56 -2.26
C LEU A 227 -0.38 13.78 -3.26
N LEU A 228 -0.19 12.46 -3.34
CA LEU A 228 -1.00 11.54 -4.11
C LEU A 228 -1.64 10.53 -3.17
N VAL A 229 -2.96 10.54 -3.17
CA VAL A 229 -3.80 9.63 -2.39
C VAL A 229 -4.66 8.81 -3.33
N ILE A 230 -4.75 7.50 -3.10
CA ILE A 230 -5.67 6.62 -3.82
C ILE A 230 -6.76 6.17 -2.86
N ARG A 231 -8.01 6.36 -3.26
CA ARG A 231 -9.21 5.96 -2.54
C ARG A 231 -9.84 4.75 -3.22
N MET A 232 -10.23 3.76 -2.41
CA MET A 232 -11.01 2.60 -2.86
C MET A 232 -11.98 2.20 -1.75
N GLY A 233 -13.28 2.27 -2.04
CA GLY A 233 -14.33 2.09 -1.04
C GLY A 233 -14.22 3.14 0.08
N ASP A 234 -14.26 2.69 1.33
CA ASP A 234 -14.20 3.54 2.53
C ASP A 234 -12.78 3.81 3.03
N ARG A 235 -11.76 3.44 2.25
CA ARG A 235 -10.34 3.58 2.62
C ARG A 235 -9.56 4.38 1.59
N ALA A 236 -8.58 5.15 2.06
CA ALA A 236 -7.62 5.85 1.25
C ALA A 236 -6.19 5.54 1.70
N TRP A 237 -5.25 5.53 0.76
CA TRP A 237 -3.83 5.31 1.00
C TRP A 237 -3.00 6.44 0.40
N GLU A 238 -2.13 7.01 1.21
CA GLU A 238 -1.15 8.02 0.80
C GLU A 238 0.09 7.35 0.24
N LEU A 239 0.19 7.25 -1.09
CA LEU A 239 1.28 6.53 -1.73
C LEU A 239 2.52 7.39 -1.94
N PHE A 240 2.33 8.65 -2.33
CA PHE A 240 3.41 9.57 -2.60
C PHE A 240 3.15 10.91 -1.97
N GLY A 241 4.19 11.52 -1.42
CA GLY A 241 4.09 12.83 -0.81
C GLY A 241 5.48 13.42 -0.64
N GLY A 242 5.56 14.73 -0.82
CA GLY A 242 6.81 15.45 -0.72
C GLY A 242 6.60 16.95 -0.74
N TRP A 243 7.60 17.66 -0.26
CA TRP A 243 7.62 19.12 -0.31
C TRP A 243 9.02 19.61 -0.69
N SER A 244 9.08 20.73 -1.39
CA SER A 244 10.29 21.33 -1.99
C SER A 244 11.39 21.64 -0.99
N GLY A 245 11.07 21.75 0.31
CA GLY A 245 12.01 22.15 1.35
C GLY A 245 12.19 23.66 1.44
N THR A 246 11.59 24.40 0.51
CA THR A 246 11.46 25.86 0.53
C THR A 246 10.26 26.25 1.39
N HIS A 247 10.22 27.50 1.86
CA HIS A 247 9.12 28.01 2.72
C HIS A 247 8.96 27.20 4.01
N THR A 248 10.09 26.91 4.66
CA THR A 248 10.16 26.12 5.91
C THR A 248 9.38 26.75 7.05
N GLU A 249 9.29 28.09 7.08
CA GLU A 249 8.60 28.83 8.13
C GLU A 249 7.09 28.76 7.98
N GLU A 250 6.59 28.77 6.75
CA GLU A 250 5.18 28.71 6.38
C GLU A 250 4.58 27.32 6.62
N ARG A 251 5.40 26.27 6.73
CA ARG A 251 4.97 24.87 7.02
C ARG A 251 3.92 24.33 6.04
N PRO A 252 4.08 24.49 4.72
CA PRO A 252 3.03 24.23 3.75
C PRO A 252 2.53 22.78 3.75
N PHE A 253 3.43 21.82 3.98
CA PHE A 253 3.09 20.39 3.96
C PHE A 253 2.17 19.97 5.11
N TYR A 254 2.18 20.69 6.24
CA TYR A 254 1.25 20.43 7.34
C TYR A 254 -0.19 20.76 6.95
N LEU A 255 -0.41 21.91 6.29
CA LEU A 255 -1.72 22.30 5.80
C LEU A 255 -2.17 21.38 4.65
N LEU A 256 -1.28 21.06 3.71
CA LEU A 256 -1.57 20.14 2.61
C LEU A 256 -2.10 18.79 3.13
N LYS A 257 -1.42 18.23 4.12
CA LYS A 257 -1.81 16.98 4.75
C LYS A 257 -3.16 17.08 5.43
N TRP A 258 -3.40 18.14 6.21
CA TRP A 258 -4.70 18.36 6.84
C TRP A 258 -5.83 18.47 5.80
N ARG A 259 -5.62 19.23 4.73
CA ARG A 259 -6.59 19.41 3.64
C ARG A 259 -6.84 18.12 2.87
N SER A 260 -5.84 17.24 2.74
CA SER A 260 -6.02 15.89 2.21
C SER A 260 -6.92 15.01 3.09
N LEU A 261 -6.71 15.03 4.42
CA LEU A 261 -7.55 14.29 5.36
C LEU A 261 -9.01 14.76 5.28
N MET A 262 -9.23 16.08 5.22
CA MET A 262 -10.58 16.66 5.08
C MET A 262 -11.22 16.29 3.74
N LEU A 263 -10.48 16.39 2.63
CA LEU A 263 -11.00 15.97 1.32
C LEU A 263 -11.40 14.50 1.32
N MET A 264 -10.58 13.60 1.88
CA MET A 264 -10.91 12.18 1.94
C MET A 264 -12.14 11.93 2.81
N LYS A 265 -12.25 12.62 3.95
CA LYS A 265 -13.44 12.58 4.81
C LYS A 265 -14.70 13.01 4.05
N ASP A 266 -14.65 14.12 3.31
CA ASP A 266 -15.77 14.63 2.52
C ASP A 266 -16.17 13.67 1.39
N LEU A 267 -15.22 12.88 0.89
CA LEU A 267 -15.44 11.81 -0.10
C LEU A 267 -15.90 10.47 0.54
N GLY A 268 -16.26 10.47 1.82
CA GLY A 268 -16.80 9.30 2.52
C GLY A 268 -15.77 8.28 2.99
N VAL A 269 -14.47 8.63 2.98
CA VAL A 269 -13.43 7.77 3.53
C VAL A 269 -13.57 7.72 5.06
N ARG A 270 -13.48 6.51 5.62
CA ARG A 270 -13.47 6.25 7.06
C ARG A 270 -12.08 5.93 7.58
N ARG A 271 -11.24 5.30 6.76
CA ARG A 271 -9.87 4.93 7.14
C ARG A 271 -8.87 5.55 6.17
N TYR A 272 -7.97 6.38 6.68
CA TYR A 272 -6.87 6.94 5.89
C TYR A 272 -5.55 6.34 6.35
N ASP A 273 -4.89 5.64 5.45
CA ASP A 273 -3.61 4.99 5.68
C ASP A 273 -2.48 5.92 5.21
N MET A 274 -1.64 6.39 6.14
CA MET A 274 -0.48 7.24 5.83
C MET A 274 0.72 6.44 5.33
N TRP A 275 0.50 5.17 5.00
CA TRP A 275 1.49 4.18 4.58
C TRP A 275 2.59 3.97 5.62
N GLY A 276 3.72 3.42 5.19
CA GLY A 276 4.81 3.01 6.05
C GLY A 276 5.31 4.07 7.03
N LEU A 277 5.48 3.65 8.28
CA LEU A 277 6.34 4.32 9.24
C LEU A 277 7.76 3.77 9.10
N ALA A 278 8.74 4.63 9.38
CA ALA A 278 10.15 4.26 9.35
C ALA A 278 10.44 3.09 10.30
N GLU A 279 11.33 2.20 9.88
CA GLU A 279 12.00 1.25 10.76
C GLU A 279 13.49 1.64 10.78
N GLY A 280 13.88 2.54 11.69
CA GLY A 280 15.26 3.05 11.84
C GLY A 280 15.38 4.58 11.79
N ASP A 281 16.59 5.07 12.05
CA ASP A 281 16.85 6.50 12.30
C ASP A 281 16.81 7.37 11.02
N GLU A 282 17.09 6.79 9.85
CA GLU A 282 17.21 7.53 8.57
C GLU A 282 15.91 8.25 8.14
N LEU A 283 14.74 7.79 8.63
CA LEU A 283 13.44 8.36 8.31
C LEU A 283 12.67 8.84 9.56
N ALA A 284 13.37 9.06 10.68
CA ALA A 284 12.77 9.50 11.95
C ALA A 284 12.02 10.85 11.82
N GLY A 285 12.50 11.75 10.96
CA GLY A 285 11.81 13.03 10.69
C GLY A 285 10.45 12.84 10.02
N VAL A 286 10.37 11.93 9.05
CA VAL A 286 9.11 11.58 8.37
C VAL A 286 8.16 10.87 9.33
N GLU A 287 8.65 9.92 10.12
CA GLU A 287 7.85 9.26 11.14
C GLU A 287 7.30 10.26 12.17
N ASN A 288 8.15 11.16 12.68
CA ASN A 288 7.75 12.18 13.64
C ASN A 288 6.71 13.16 13.06
N PHE A 289 6.83 13.53 11.79
CA PHE A 289 5.80 14.30 11.07
C PHE A 289 4.48 13.53 11.06
N LYS A 290 4.48 12.27 10.63
CA LYS A 290 3.28 11.43 10.53
C LYS A 290 2.58 11.28 11.88
N LEU A 291 3.33 10.86 12.91
CA LEU A 291 2.85 10.71 14.29
C LEU A 291 2.34 12.03 14.91
N GLY A 292 2.76 13.17 14.35
CA GLY A 292 2.24 14.48 14.74
C GLY A 292 0.74 14.63 14.52
N PHE A 293 0.16 13.94 13.53
CA PHE A 293 -1.26 14.00 13.20
C PHE A 293 -2.14 13.13 14.10
N GLY A 294 -1.55 12.36 15.02
CA GLY A 294 -2.30 11.39 15.83
C GLY A 294 -2.52 10.09 15.05
N GLY A 295 -3.65 9.41 15.30
CA GLY A 295 -3.97 8.13 14.67
C GLY A 295 -3.44 6.91 15.42
N GLU A 296 -3.75 5.73 14.89
CA GLU A 296 -3.36 4.42 15.43
C GLU A 296 -2.18 3.85 14.64
N ILE A 297 -1.14 3.40 15.35
CA ILE A 297 -0.04 2.67 14.73
C ILE A 297 -0.47 1.20 14.59
N ALA A 298 -0.77 0.77 13.37
CA ALA A 298 -1.02 -0.62 13.07
C ALA A 298 0.29 -1.35 12.76
N THR A 299 0.53 -2.48 13.42
CA THR A 299 1.71 -3.34 13.19
C THR A 299 1.28 -4.71 12.68
N TRP A 300 1.62 -4.98 11.43
CA TRP A 300 1.24 -6.21 10.75
C TRP A 300 2.21 -7.37 11.06
N VAL A 301 1.80 -8.59 10.72
CA VAL A 301 2.61 -9.82 10.86
C VAL A 301 3.91 -9.79 10.04
N GLY A 302 4.00 -8.87 9.07
CA GLY A 302 5.14 -8.70 8.18
C GLY A 302 5.05 -9.61 6.95
N ALA A 303 6.17 -9.73 6.24
CA ALA A 303 6.25 -10.61 5.08
C ALA A 303 6.29 -12.08 5.51
N LEU A 304 5.51 -12.90 4.83
CA LEU A 304 5.36 -14.34 5.00
C LEU A 304 5.79 -15.02 3.70
N GLU A 305 6.64 -16.03 3.79
CA GLU A 305 7.05 -16.86 2.66
C GLU A 305 6.70 -18.33 2.87
N THR A 306 6.33 -19.01 1.79
CA THR A 306 6.15 -20.46 1.79
C THR A 306 6.71 -21.08 0.49
N PRO A 307 7.47 -22.19 0.59
CA PRO A 307 7.98 -22.88 -0.59
C PRO A 307 6.82 -23.39 -1.44
N VAL A 308 6.82 -23.10 -2.73
CA VAL A 308 5.85 -23.70 -3.66
C VAL A 308 6.45 -24.96 -4.28
N THR A 309 7.65 -24.84 -4.87
CA THR A 309 8.44 -25.98 -5.33
C THR A 309 9.60 -26.22 -4.37
N SER A 310 9.44 -27.18 -3.45
CA SER A 310 10.38 -27.44 -2.34
C SER A 310 11.84 -27.62 -2.79
N VAL A 311 12.05 -28.39 -3.86
CA VAL A 311 13.39 -28.66 -4.43
C VAL A 311 14.08 -27.40 -4.94
N LEU A 312 13.31 -26.42 -5.42
CA LEU A 312 13.84 -25.17 -5.96
C LEU A 312 13.89 -24.04 -4.92
N TYR A 313 13.36 -24.26 -3.72
CA TYR A 313 13.32 -23.25 -2.66
C TYR A 313 14.68 -22.64 -2.26
N PRO A 314 15.81 -23.38 -2.30
CA PRO A 314 17.12 -22.76 -2.09
C PRO A 314 17.41 -21.60 -3.06
N LEU A 315 16.99 -21.68 -4.33
CA LEU A 315 17.16 -20.59 -5.31
C LEU A 315 16.41 -19.32 -4.90
N TRP A 316 15.24 -19.48 -4.26
CA TRP A 316 14.52 -18.37 -3.65
C TRP A 316 15.33 -17.75 -2.51
N ARG A 317 15.76 -18.56 -1.54
CA ARG A 317 16.43 -18.10 -0.31
C ARG A 317 17.74 -17.36 -0.60
N PHE A 318 18.54 -17.84 -1.56
CA PHE A 318 19.89 -17.34 -1.81
C PHE A 318 20.01 -16.34 -2.97
N GLY A 319 18.96 -16.14 -3.78
CA GLY A 319 19.02 -15.24 -4.94
C GLY A 319 17.73 -14.46 -5.19
N ALA A 320 16.65 -15.17 -5.53
CA ALA A 320 15.46 -14.54 -6.09
C ALA A 320 14.71 -13.62 -5.10
N ARG A 321 14.78 -13.90 -3.79
CA ARG A 321 14.14 -13.09 -2.74
C ARG A 321 14.59 -11.63 -2.75
N ARG A 322 15.89 -11.37 -2.83
CA ARG A 322 16.44 -10.00 -2.84
C ARG A 322 16.05 -9.24 -4.10
N ARG A 323 16.04 -9.92 -5.26
CA ARG A 323 15.61 -9.34 -6.54
C ARG A 323 14.13 -9.02 -6.55
N LEU A 324 13.31 -9.85 -5.90
CA LEU A 324 11.89 -9.58 -5.75
C LEU A 324 11.67 -8.29 -4.97
N ALA A 325 12.29 -8.13 -3.80
CA ALA A 325 12.14 -6.92 -3.00
C ALA A 325 12.51 -5.62 -3.75
N ALA A 326 13.53 -5.68 -4.61
CA ALA A 326 13.95 -4.53 -5.43
C ALA A 326 13.01 -4.22 -6.61
N THR A 327 12.09 -5.11 -6.98
CA THR A 327 11.26 -4.97 -8.19
C THR A 327 9.75 -5.11 -7.95
N ALA A 328 9.35 -5.34 -6.70
CA ALA A 328 7.97 -5.57 -6.26
C ALA A 328 7.24 -4.27 -5.91
#